data_AF-A0A1V5LUG6-F1
#
_entry.id   AF-A0A1V5LUG6-F1
#
_cell.length_a   1.000
_cell.length_b   1.000
_cell.length_c   1.000
_cell.angle_alpha   90.00
_cell.angle_beta   90.00
_cell.angle_gamma   90.00
#
_symmetry.space_group_name_H-M   'P 1'
#
loop_
_entity.id
_entity.type
_entity.pdbx_description
1 polymer ?
#
loop_
_entity_poly.entity_id
_entity_poly.type
_entity_poly.pdbx_seq_one_letter_code
_entity_poly.pdbx_strand_id
1 'polypeptide(L)' 'MPSTQFSLFQQDQTYIFSGRGFGHGLGLSQWGAKALADRGYNAGQILSYYYKDVTIESLPGTSLLDGLRQESSI' A
#
# COMPACT_ATOMS: atom_id res chain seq x y z
N MET A 1 11.12 -8.80 -13.46
CA MET A 1 11.59 -7.40 -13.23
C MET A 1 10.87 -6.85 -12.01
N PRO A 2 11.52 -6.03 -11.16
CA PRO A 2 10.91 -5.45 -9.96
C PRO A 2 9.71 -4.52 -10.22
N SER A 3 9.67 -3.85 -11.36
CA SER A 3 8.61 -2.92 -11.77
C SER A 3 8.48 -2.90 -13.31
N THR A 4 7.49 -2.17 -13.81
CA THR A 4 7.32 -1.88 -15.26
C THR A 4 8.16 -0.68 -15.72
N GLN A 5 8.82 0.03 -14.82
CA GLN A 5 9.68 1.17 -15.13
C GLN A 5 11.13 0.71 -15.29
N PHE A 6 11.49 0.36 -16.52
CA PHE A 6 12.85 -0.04 -16.88
C PHE A 6 13.26 0.46 -18.27
N SER A 7 14.57 0.44 -18.51
CA SER A 7 15.22 0.68 -19.79
C SER A 7 16.03 -0.55 -20.17
N LEU A 8 16.13 -0.80 -21.48
CA LEU A 8 16.86 -1.91 -22.06
C LEU A 8 18.09 -1.40 -22.79
N PHE A 9 19.25 -1.99 -22.49
CA PHE A 9 20.52 -1.72 -23.17
C PHE A 9 21.04 -3.01 -23.77
N GLN A 10 21.48 -2.98 -25.01
CA GLN A 10 22.22 -4.09 -25.61
C GLN A 10 23.73 -3.83 -25.43
N GLN A 11 24.45 -4.82 -24.92
CA GLN A 11 25.91 -4.80 -24.82
C GLN A 11 26.46 -6.14 -25.30
N ASP A 12 27.13 -6.13 -26.45
CA ASP A 12 27.60 -7.33 -27.17
C ASP A 12 26.47 -8.35 -27.40
N GLN A 13 26.58 -9.52 -26.79
CA GLN A 13 25.59 -10.61 -26.83
C GLN A 13 24.67 -10.63 -25.60
N THR A 14 24.64 -9.56 -24.81
CA THR A 14 23.84 -9.45 -23.59
C THR A 14 22.84 -8.31 -23.65
N TYR A 15 21.75 -8.47 -22.91
CA TYR A 15 20.75 -7.44 -22.68
C TYR A 15 20.73 -7.07 -21.20
N ILE A 16 20.91 -5.79 -20.91
CA ILE A 16 20.90 -5.23 -19.56
C ILE A 16 19.57 -4.50 -19.36
N PHE A 17 18.82 -4.95 -18.36
CA PHE A 17 17.61 -4.28 -17.91
C PHE A 17 17.95 -3.44 -16.68
N SER A 18 17.80 -2.12 -16.77
CA SER A 18 17.98 -1.21 -15.64
C SER A 18 16.65 -0.55 -15.31
N GLY A 19 16.19 -0.67 -14.06
CA GLY A 19 14.88 -0.18 -13.65
C GLY A 19 14.88 0.50 -12.29
N ARG A 20 13.75 1.14 -11.97
CA ARG A 20 13.52 1.83 -10.70
C ARG A 20 12.19 1.41 -10.10
N GLY A 21 12.10 1.51 -8.77
CA GLY A 21 10.90 1.13 -8.03
C GLY A 21 10.71 -0.38 -7.90
N PHE A 22 9.75 -0.76 -7.06
CA PHE A 22 9.37 -2.14 -6.79
C PHE A 22 7.85 -2.20 -6.63
N GLY A 23 7.18 -3.01 -7.45
CA GLY A 23 5.72 -3.11 -7.51
C GLY A 23 5.10 -2.37 -8.69
N HIS A 24 3.76 -2.26 -8.68
CA HIS A 24 2.97 -1.76 -9.81
C HIS A 24 2.83 -0.23 -9.86
N GLY A 25 3.34 0.50 -8.86
CA GLY A 25 3.43 1.97 -8.88
C GLY A 25 2.12 2.74 -8.71
N LEU A 26 1.04 2.10 -8.24
CA LEU A 26 -0.24 2.78 -7.97
C LEU A 26 -0.53 2.83 -6.47
N GLY A 27 -1.08 3.96 -6.02
CA GLY A 27 -1.47 4.17 -4.63
C GLY A 27 -0.28 4.39 -3.69
N LEU A 28 -0.32 3.75 -2.52
CA LEU A 28 0.62 3.94 -1.42
C LEU A 28 2.00 3.31 -1.72
N SER A 29 3.04 4.15 -1.81
CA SER A 29 4.42 3.68 -1.73
C SER A 29 4.77 3.40 -0.26
N GLN A 30 5.02 2.14 0.10
CA GLN A 30 5.36 1.75 1.47
C GLN A 30 6.61 2.46 2.00
N TRP A 31 7.66 2.56 1.18
CA TRP A 31 8.88 3.29 1.55
C TRP A 31 8.65 4.80 1.68
N GLY A 32 7.80 5.38 0.84
CA GLY A 32 7.43 6.78 0.97
C GLY A 32 6.55 7.06 2.19
N ALA A 33 5.63 6.15 2.53
CA ALA A 33 4.84 6.19 3.76
C ALA A 33 5.73 6.15 5.00
N LYS A 34 6.73 5.25 5.02
CA LYS A 34 7.73 5.21 6.09
C LYS A 34 8.48 6.54 6.19
N ALA A 35 8.96 7.10 5.07
CA ALA A 35 9.69 8.37 5.08
C ALA A 35 8.83 9.55 5.58
N LEU A 36 7.52 9.56 5.31
CA LEU A 36 6.59 10.54 5.87
C LEU A 36 6.36 10.31 7.37
N ALA A 37 6.22 9.07 7.81
CA ALA A 37 6.12 8.72 9.23
C ALA A 37 7.39 9.13 10.00
N ASP A 38 8.58 8.90 9.45
CA ASP A 38 9.86 9.34 9.99
C ASP A 38 9.94 10.88 10.12
N ARG A 39 9.14 11.62 9.34
CA ARG A 39 8.98 13.08 9.41
C ARG A 39 7.83 13.54 10.32
N GLY A 40 7.20 12.62 11.05
CA GLY A 40 6.13 12.91 12.02
C GLY A 40 4.71 12.93 11.45
N TYR A 41 4.50 12.49 10.21
CA TYR A 41 3.14 12.39 9.65
C TYR A 41 2.41 11.21 10.27
N ASN A 42 1.16 11.40 10.67
CA ASN A 42 0.31 10.30 11.13
C ASN A 42 -0.30 9.51 9.96
N ALA A 43 -0.88 8.35 10.27
CA ALA A 43 -1.46 7.46 9.25
C ALA A 43 -2.52 8.16 8.38
N GLY A 44 -3.38 8.99 8.95
CA GLY A 44 -4.40 9.73 8.21
C GLY A 44 -3.78 10.71 7.20
N GLN A 45 -2.79 11.49 7.63
CA GLN A 45 -2.07 12.41 6.75
C GLN A 45 -1.32 11.69 5.62
N ILE A 46 -0.72 10.53 5.91
CA ILE A 46 -0.06 9.69 4.91
C ILE A 46 -1.09 9.18 3.89
N LEU A 47 -2.23 8.66 4.34
CA LEU A 47 -3.28 8.18 3.44
C LEU A 47 -3.83 9.32 2.56
N SER A 48 -4.10 10.50 3.12
CA SER A 48 -4.52 11.67 2.35
C SER A 48 -3.46 12.20 1.39
N TYR A 49 -2.18 11.91 1.62
CA TYR A 49 -1.12 12.22 0.66
C TYR A 49 -1.24 11.35 -0.60
N TYR A 50 -1.46 10.05 -0.45
CA TYR A 50 -1.48 9.07 -1.55
C TYR A 50 -2.84 8.91 -2.22
N TYR A 51 -3.93 9.10 -1.48
CA TYR A 51 -5.29 8.90 -1.94
C TYR A 51 -6.04 10.24 -1.81
N LYS A 52 -6.36 10.84 -2.95
CA LYS A 52 -7.11 12.10 -3.00
C LYS A 52 -8.60 11.82 -2.97
N ASP A 53 -9.35 12.73 -2.37
CA ASP A 53 -10.81 12.69 -2.33
C ASP A 53 -11.38 11.40 -1.70
N VAL A 54 -10.69 10.86 -0.69
CA VAL A 54 -11.13 9.70 0.11
C VAL A 54 -11.51 10.10 1.53
N THR A 55 -12.46 9.37 2.12
CA THR A 55 -12.84 9.47 3.53
C THR A 55 -12.34 8.25 4.27
N ILE A 56 -11.83 8.45 5.50
CA ILE A 56 -11.45 7.35 6.39
C ILE A 56 -12.64 7.07 7.31
N GLU A 57 -13.19 5.86 7.23
CA GLU A 57 -14.29 5.43 8.07
C GLU A 57 -13.90 4.26 8.96
N SER A 58 -14.45 4.23 10.16
CA SER A 58 -14.38 3.04 11.01
C SER A 58 -15.47 2.08 10.55
N LEU A 59 -15.07 0.84 10.24
CA LEU A 59 -16.07 -0.19 9.98
C LEU A 59 -16.91 -0.39 11.26
N PRO A 60 -18.24 -0.58 11.13
CA PRO A 60 -19.06 -1.01 12.25
C PRO A 60 -18.39 -2.21 12.91
N GLY A 61 -18.28 -2.21 14.23
CA GLY A 61 -17.68 -3.32 14.94
C GLY A 61 -18.48 -4.58 14.64
N THR A 62 -17.97 -5.44 13.76
CA THR A 62 -18.41 -6.83 13.69
C THR A 62 -17.86 -7.47 14.95
N SER A 63 -18.62 -7.33 16.05
CA SER A 63 -18.34 -8.09 17.25
C SER A 63 -18.46 -9.55 16.84
N LEU A 64 -17.32 -10.24 16.80
CA LEU A 64 -17.29 -11.70 16.65
C LEU A 64 -18.10 -12.39 17.77
N LEU A 65 -18.47 -11.65 18.83
CA LEU A 65 -19.32 -12.09 19.92
C LEU A 65 -20.83 -11.89 19.64
N ASP A 66 -21.22 -11.08 18.65
CA ASP A 66 -22.63 -10.88 18.30
C ASP A 66 -23.21 -12.12 17.59
N GLY A 67 -22.37 -12.84 16.85
CA GLY A 67 -22.70 -14.16 16.29
C GLY A 67 -22.73 -15.28 17.33
N LEU A 68 -21.89 -15.19 18.38
CA LEU A 68 -21.80 -16.23 19.43
C LEU A 68 -22.82 -16.07 20.57
N ARG A 69 -23.45 -14.89 20.71
CA ARG A 69 -24.53 -14.64 21.68
C ARG A 69 -25.88 -15.22 21.26
N GLN A 70 -26.09 -15.53 19.98
CA GLN A 70 -27.37 -16.10 19.51
C GLN A 70 -27.44 -17.62 19.65
N GLU A 71 -26.31 -18.33 19.73
CA GLU A 71 -26.31 -19.80 19.91
C GLU A 71 -26.42 -20.24 21.37
N SER A 72 -26.31 -19.32 22.33
CA SER A 72 -26.42 -19.62 23.77
C SER A 72 -27.83 -19.40 24.35
N SER A 73 -28.83 -19.23 23.48
CA SER A 73 -30.25 -19.11 23.84
C SER A 73 -31.14 -20.24 23.29
N ILE A 74 -30.54 -21.38 22.92
CA ILE A 74 -31.26 -22.65 22.66
C ILE A 74 -30.81 -23.70 23.68
#